data_AF-A0A7U2FFP1-F1
#
_entry.id   AF-A0A7U2FFP1-F1
#
_cell.length_a   1.000
_cell.length_b   1.000
_cell.length_c   1.000
_cell.angle_alpha   90.00
_cell.angle_beta   90.00
_cell.angle_gamma   90.00
#
_symmetry.space_group_name_H-M   'P 1'
#
loop_
_entity.id
_entity.type
_entity.pdbx_description
1 polymer ?
#
loop_
_entity_poly.entity_id
_entity_poly.type
_entity_poly.pdbx_seq_one_letter_code
_entity_poly.pdbx_strand_id
1 'polypeptide(L)'
;MARPILFAVLARYPTPEDLSSADLEELTTMLQPIGLHNIRAMRLIAMAKAWLAAPPSRERRYRKLHYPTKGCGTDIRPNEVLGPEDERVGWEIAHLPGMGAYALDSYRIFFRDTLRCVTLSKAVEPEWKRPGRVRRSTVFLTTQNALATQHSWQCLAPPRQQHDPNTTSQPHLSVM
;
A
#
# COMPACT_ATOMS: atom_id res chain seq x y z
N MET A 1 14.30 -12.26 -8.05
CA MET A 1 15.04 -11.54 -9.11
C MET A 1 14.90 -10.02 -9.02
N ALA A 2 13.69 -9.42 -8.95
CA ALA A 2 13.56 -7.96 -8.94
C ALA A 2 13.87 -7.26 -7.59
N ARG A 3 13.78 -7.99 -6.47
CA ARG A 3 13.91 -7.42 -5.12
C ARG A 3 15.29 -6.77 -4.82
N PRO A 4 16.44 -7.38 -5.17
CA PRO A 4 17.75 -6.73 -4.97
C PRO A 4 17.89 -5.42 -5.76
N ILE A 5 17.43 -5.41 -7.01
CA ILE A 5 17.47 -4.22 -7.88
C ILE A 5 16.56 -3.12 -7.33
N LEU A 6 15.38 -3.47 -6.84
CA LEU A 6 14.48 -2.52 -6.17
C LEU A 6 15.19 -1.82 -5.00
N PHE A 7 15.84 -2.58 -4.11
CA PHE A 7 16.55 -1.97 -2.98
C PHE A 7 17.75 -1.12 -3.41
N ALA A 8 18.48 -1.53 -4.45
CA ALA A 8 19.55 -0.70 -5.01
C ALA A 8 19.03 0.65 -5.54
N VAL A 9 17.91 0.64 -6.26
CA VAL A 9 17.26 1.87 -6.75
C VAL A 9 16.78 2.74 -5.59
N LEU A 10 16.12 2.16 -4.58
CA LEU A 10 15.63 2.91 -3.42
C LEU A 10 16.77 3.47 -2.55
N ALA A 11 17.91 2.78 -2.47
CA ALA A 11 19.09 3.29 -1.77
C ALA A 11 19.75 4.46 -2.53
N ARG A 12 19.71 4.41 -3.88
CA ARG A 12 20.27 5.46 -4.73
C ARG A 12 19.36 6.69 -4.82
N TYR A 13 18.06 6.49 -4.86
CA TYR A 13 17.02 7.50 -4.99
C TYR A 13 16.00 7.36 -3.85
N PRO A 14 16.35 7.81 -2.63
CA PRO A 14 15.52 7.59 -1.44
C PRO A 14 14.23 8.41 -1.45
N THR A 15 14.21 9.55 -2.15
CA THR A 15 13.03 10.43 -2.23
C THR A 15 12.44 10.47 -3.64
N PRO A 16 11.13 10.77 -3.78
CA PRO A 16 10.54 10.98 -5.10
C PRO A 16 11.18 12.16 -5.84
N GLU A 17 11.71 13.16 -5.13
CA GLU A 17 12.50 14.26 -5.69
C GLU A 17 13.74 13.71 -6.39
N ASP A 18 14.56 12.92 -5.69
CA ASP A 18 15.78 12.31 -6.25
C ASP A 18 15.46 11.47 -7.50
N LEU A 19 14.40 10.65 -7.42
CA LEU A 19 13.98 9.80 -8.53
C LEU A 19 13.43 10.59 -9.72
N SER A 20 12.80 11.74 -9.47
CA SER A 20 12.26 12.61 -10.52
C SER A 20 13.36 13.31 -11.33
N SER A 21 14.51 13.57 -10.70
CA SER A 21 15.71 14.15 -11.30
C SER A 21 16.78 13.12 -11.67
N ALA A 22 16.47 11.82 -11.56
CA ALA A 22 17.43 10.76 -11.84
C ALA A 22 17.94 10.81 -13.29
N ASP A 23 19.22 10.50 -13.46
CA ASP A 23 19.79 10.33 -14.79
C ASP A 23 19.18 9.09 -15.47
N LEU A 24 18.70 9.26 -16.70
CA LEU A 24 17.98 8.22 -17.40
C LEU A 24 18.90 7.05 -17.77
N GLU A 25 20.15 7.30 -18.14
CA GLU A 25 21.10 6.28 -18.55
C GLU A 25 21.58 5.44 -17.35
N GLU A 26 21.88 6.10 -16.23
CA GLU A 26 22.22 5.46 -14.96
C GLU A 26 21.09 4.54 -14.49
N LEU A 27 19.86 5.07 -14.39
CA LEU A 27 18.70 4.29 -13.95
C LEU A 27 18.39 3.13 -14.91
N THR A 28 18.56 3.34 -16.21
CA THR A 28 18.40 2.29 -17.22
C THR A 28 19.41 1.17 -17.01
N THR A 29 20.67 1.51 -16.75
CA THR A 29 21.74 0.55 -16.47
C THR A 29 21.44 -0.29 -15.23
N MET A 30 20.96 0.33 -14.15
CA MET A 30 20.54 -0.39 -12.94
C MET A 30 19.39 -1.39 -13.21
N LEU A 31 18.48 -1.06 -14.12
CA LEU A 31 17.30 -1.88 -14.43
C LEU A 31 17.56 -2.95 -15.50
N GLN A 32 18.72 -2.97 -16.15
CA GLN A 32 19.08 -3.96 -17.18
C GLN A 32 18.73 -5.41 -16.78
N PRO A 33 19.07 -5.89 -15.56
CA PRO A 33 18.88 -7.29 -15.18
C PRO A 33 17.42 -7.75 -15.12
N ILE A 34 16.46 -6.84 -15.00
CA ILE A 34 15.03 -7.18 -14.87
C ILE A 34 14.25 -7.02 -16.20
N GLY A 35 14.93 -6.61 -17.28
CA GLY A 35 14.36 -6.42 -18.61
C GLY A 35 13.40 -5.22 -18.72
N LEU A 36 13.11 -4.81 -19.96
CA LEU A 36 12.32 -3.61 -20.28
C LEU A 36 12.87 -2.33 -19.62
N HIS A 37 14.17 -2.29 -19.39
CA HIS A 37 14.88 -1.26 -18.62
C HIS A 37 14.61 0.15 -19.13
N ASN A 38 14.65 0.38 -20.45
CA ASN A 38 14.38 1.70 -21.05
C ASN A 38 12.99 2.21 -20.65
N ILE A 39 11.96 1.38 -20.89
CA ILE A 39 10.57 1.73 -20.61
C ILE A 39 10.33 1.87 -19.10
N ARG A 40 10.95 1.01 -18.28
CA ARG A 40 10.83 1.07 -16.82
C ARG A 40 11.49 2.33 -16.24
N ALA A 41 12.69 2.68 -16.69
CA ALA A 41 13.41 3.88 -16.23
C ALA A 41 12.59 5.13 -16.54
N MET A 42 12.15 5.28 -17.80
CA MET A 42 11.30 6.40 -18.22
C MET A 42 10.01 6.48 -17.39
N ARG A 43 9.36 5.33 -17.14
CA ARG A 43 8.12 5.28 -16.34
C ARG A 43 8.34 5.62 -14.88
N LEU A 44 9.46 5.18 -14.28
CA LEU A 44 9.78 5.51 -12.88
C LEU A 44 10.00 7.01 -12.70
N ILE A 45 10.78 7.63 -13.59
CA ILE A 45 11.00 9.09 -13.58
C ILE A 45 9.67 9.83 -13.79
N ALA A 46 8.87 9.43 -14.78
CA ALA A 46 7.57 10.05 -15.04
C ALA A 46 6.59 9.88 -13.87
N MET A 47 6.60 8.70 -13.23
CA MET A 47 5.78 8.42 -12.05
C MET A 47 6.20 9.29 -10.87
N ALA A 48 7.50 9.46 -10.63
CA ALA A 48 8.01 10.34 -9.59
C ALA A 48 7.60 11.81 -9.83
N LYS A 49 7.74 12.31 -11.06
CA LYS A 49 7.28 13.66 -11.43
C LYS A 49 5.77 13.84 -11.21
N ALA A 50 4.96 12.86 -11.60
CA ALA A 50 3.51 12.89 -11.38
C ALA A 50 3.14 12.83 -9.89
N TRP A 51 3.91 12.08 -9.09
CA TRP A 51 3.76 12.01 -7.63
C TRP A 51 4.01 13.36 -6.98
N LEU A 52 5.08 14.06 -7.35
CA LEU A 52 5.40 15.39 -6.83
C LEU A 52 4.34 16.43 -7.23
N ALA A 53 3.87 16.39 -8.48
CA ALA A 53 2.86 17.32 -8.96
C ALA A 53 1.48 17.11 -8.30
N ALA A 54 1.10 15.85 -8.06
CA ALA A 54 -0.18 15.50 -7.47
C ALA A 54 -0.04 14.26 -6.57
N PRO A 55 0.42 14.43 -5.31
CA PRO A 55 0.57 13.30 -4.41
C PRO A 55 -0.78 12.64 -4.14
N PRO A 56 -0.84 11.30 -4.04
CA PRO A 56 -2.08 10.61 -3.71
C PRO A 56 -2.64 11.11 -2.38
N SER A 57 -3.93 11.42 -2.36
CA SER A 57 -4.62 11.84 -1.14
C SER A 57 -6.01 11.23 -1.10
N ARG A 58 -6.57 11.08 0.10
CA ARG A 58 -7.90 10.49 0.31
C ARG A 58 -9.02 11.33 -0.29
N GLU A 59 -8.78 12.62 -0.51
CA GLU A 59 -9.73 13.59 -1.03
C GLU A 59 -9.86 13.54 -2.56
N ARG A 60 -8.91 12.92 -3.27
CA ARG A 60 -8.86 12.94 -4.74
C ARG A 60 -8.78 11.53 -5.30
N ARG A 61 -9.73 11.20 -6.17
CA ARG A 61 -9.78 9.94 -6.90
C ARG A 61 -9.82 10.18 -8.40
N TYR A 62 -9.16 9.30 -9.14
CA TYR A 62 -9.08 9.34 -10.59
C TYR A 62 -9.69 8.09 -11.19
N ARG A 63 -10.24 8.20 -12.40
CA ARG A 63 -10.84 7.07 -13.10
C ARG A 63 -9.79 6.05 -13.53
N LYS A 64 -10.18 4.77 -13.55
CA LYS A 64 -9.48 3.73 -14.32
C LYS A 64 -10.50 2.98 -15.18
N LEU A 65 -10.33 3.08 -16.50
CA LEU A 65 -11.22 2.41 -17.45
C LEU A 65 -11.20 0.89 -17.27
N HIS A 66 -12.41 0.31 -17.23
CA HIS A 66 -12.64 -1.14 -17.13
C HIS A 66 -12.00 -1.79 -15.89
N TYR A 67 -11.87 -1.04 -14.80
CA TYR A 67 -11.36 -1.53 -13.53
C TYR A 67 -12.22 -1.01 -12.37
N PRO A 68 -12.69 -1.88 -11.44
CA PRO A 68 -12.29 -3.28 -11.29
C PRO A 68 -13.05 -4.25 -12.20
N THR A 69 -14.20 -3.83 -12.74
CA THR A 69 -15.01 -4.59 -13.69
C THR A 69 -15.10 -3.87 -15.03
N LYS A 70 -15.46 -4.62 -16.09
CA LYS A 70 -15.67 -4.02 -17.42
C LYS A 70 -16.85 -3.04 -17.34
N GLY A 71 -16.62 -1.81 -17.81
CA GLY A 71 -17.62 -0.75 -17.83
C GLY A 71 -17.42 0.30 -16.75
N CYS A 72 -16.60 0.03 -15.72
CA CYS A 72 -16.27 1.06 -14.74
C CYS A 72 -15.45 2.20 -15.35
N GLY A 73 -15.74 3.43 -14.91
CA GLY A 73 -14.99 4.63 -15.25
C GLY A 73 -15.27 5.19 -16.65
N THR A 74 -16.24 4.63 -17.38
CA THR A 74 -16.70 5.17 -18.67
C THR A 74 -17.52 6.46 -18.51
N ASP A 75 -18.14 6.61 -17.35
CA ASP A 75 -18.94 7.75 -16.89
C ASP A 75 -18.09 8.94 -16.42
N ILE A 76 -16.78 8.76 -16.25
CA ILE A 76 -15.87 9.78 -15.73
C ILE A 76 -14.95 10.28 -16.85
N ARG A 77 -14.77 11.60 -16.95
CA ARG A 77 -13.87 12.20 -17.96
C ARG A 77 -12.39 11.99 -17.61
N PRO A 78 -11.47 11.96 -18.59
CA PRO A 78 -10.03 11.78 -18.38
C PRO A 78 -9.39 12.65 -17.29
N ASN A 79 -9.78 13.92 -17.21
CA ASN A 79 -9.20 14.91 -16.31
C ASN A 79 -10.12 15.27 -15.13
N GLU A 80 -11.18 14.50 -14.94
CA GLU A 80 -12.13 14.71 -13.86
C GLU A 80 -11.62 14.05 -12.58
N VAL A 81 -11.56 14.85 -11.51
CA VAL A 81 -11.17 14.40 -10.17
C VAL A 81 -12.42 14.20 -9.35
N LEU A 82 -12.60 13.00 -8.82
CA LEU A 82 -13.72 12.70 -7.93
C LEU A 82 -13.35 13.07 -6.50
N GLY A 83 -14.20 13.86 -5.85
CA GLY A 83 -14.08 14.21 -4.44
C GLY A 83 -14.43 13.05 -3.50
N PRO A 84 -14.37 13.21 -2.17
CA PRO A 84 -14.67 12.14 -1.21
C PRO A 84 -16.15 11.72 -1.20
N GLU A 85 -17.08 12.67 -1.41
CA GLU A 85 -18.53 12.43 -1.39
C GLU A 85 -19.07 11.77 -2.67
N ASP A 86 -18.23 11.62 -3.69
CA ASP A 86 -18.65 11.05 -4.97
C ASP A 86 -18.83 9.52 -4.87
N GLU A 87 -20.02 9.02 -5.17
CA GLU A 87 -20.30 7.58 -5.13
C GLU A 87 -19.59 6.80 -6.25
N ARG A 88 -19.14 7.49 -7.31
CA ARG A 88 -18.49 6.84 -8.46
C ARG A 88 -17.15 6.22 -8.09
N VAL A 89 -16.82 5.13 -8.78
CA VAL A 89 -15.60 4.37 -8.51
C VAL A 89 -14.38 5.08 -9.08
N GLY A 90 -13.44 5.43 -8.19
CA GLY A 90 -12.15 6.01 -8.54
C GLY A 90 -11.04 5.62 -7.58
N TRP A 91 -9.81 5.91 -7.96
CA TRP A 91 -8.60 5.45 -7.27
C TRP A 91 -7.61 6.61 -7.09
N GLU A 92 -7.01 6.69 -5.91
CA GLU A 92 -6.15 7.81 -5.49
C GLU A 92 -4.81 7.84 -6.25
N ILE A 93 -4.39 6.70 -6.81
CA ILE A 93 -3.12 6.55 -7.55
C ILE A 93 -3.32 6.34 -9.06
N ALA A 94 -4.55 6.33 -9.58
CA ALA A 94 -4.80 5.93 -10.98
C ALA A 94 -4.27 6.93 -12.02
N HIS A 95 -3.99 8.18 -11.63
CA HIS A 95 -3.35 9.18 -12.49
C HIS A 95 -1.86 8.93 -12.70
N LEU A 96 -1.23 8.13 -11.84
CA LEU A 96 0.21 7.90 -11.94
C LEU A 96 0.55 7.05 -13.19
N PRO A 97 1.57 7.45 -13.97
CA PRO A 97 2.06 6.67 -15.10
C PRO A 97 2.44 5.25 -14.69
N GLY A 98 2.05 4.27 -15.52
CA GLY A 98 2.35 2.85 -15.27
C GLY A 98 1.40 2.14 -14.31
N MET A 99 0.40 2.81 -13.73
CA MET A 99 -0.60 2.17 -12.87
C MET A 99 -1.62 1.37 -13.67
N GLY A 100 -1.35 0.08 -13.83
CA GLY A 100 -2.28 -0.91 -14.39
C GLY A 100 -3.21 -1.52 -13.35
N ALA A 101 -4.11 -2.40 -13.79
CA ALA A 101 -5.04 -3.13 -12.91
C ALA A 101 -4.31 -3.89 -11.79
N TYR A 102 -3.15 -4.48 -12.08
CA TYR A 102 -2.36 -5.20 -11.08
C TYR A 102 -1.80 -4.26 -10.00
N ALA A 103 -1.24 -3.11 -10.39
CA ALA A 103 -0.71 -2.14 -9.44
C ALA A 103 -1.83 -1.56 -8.55
N LEU A 104 -3.00 -1.32 -9.13
CA LEU A 104 -4.18 -0.90 -8.38
C LEU A 104 -4.66 -1.98 -7.41
N ASP A 105 -4.69 -3.26 -7.81
CA ASP A 105 -4.99 -4.36 -6.90
C ASP A 105 -4.01 -4.39 -5.71
N SER A 106 -2.71 -4.26 -5.97
CA SER A 106 -1.69 -4.23 -4.92
C SER A 106 -1.88 -3.03 -3.97
N TYR A 107 -2.11 -1.84 -4.51
CA TYR A 107 -2.35 -0.64 -3.70
C TYR A 107 -3.60 -0.77 -2.82
N ARG A 108 -4.71 -1.27 -3.38
CA ARG A 108 -5.95 -1.55 -2.65
C ARG A 108 -5.73 -2.46 -1.45
N ILE A 109 -4.99 -3.53 -1.67
CA ILE A 109 -4.74 -4.56 -0.66
C ILE A 109 -3.81 -4.06 0.45
N PHE A 110 -2.73 -3.34 0.11
CA PHE A 110 -1.67 -3.06 1.07
C PHE A 110 -1.67 -1.63 1.63
N PHE A 111 -2.14 -0.64 0.87
CA PHE A 111 -1.89 0.77 1.19
C PHE A 111 -3.14 1.66 1.20
N ARG A 112 -4.24 1.25 0.55
CA ARG A 112 -5.43 2.10 0.44
C ARG A 112 -6.12 2.35 1.78
N ASP A 113 -6.22 1.33 2.64
CA ASP A 113 -6.79 1.48 3.99
C ASP A 113 -5.93 2.40 4.87
N THR A 114 -4.60 2.36 4.71
CA THR A 114 -3.66 3.26 5.38
C THR A 114 -3.83 4.71 4.92
N LEU A 115 -3.91 4.95 3.60
CA LEU A 115 -4.10 6.30 3.05
C LEU A 115 -5.43 6.92 3.51
N ARG A 116 -6.48 6.11 3.64
CA ARG A 116 -7.80 6.56 4.09
C ARG A 116 -7.95 6.59 5.61
N CYS A 117 -6.91 6.24 6.37
CA CYS A 117 -6.92 6.14 7.83
C CYS A 117 -8.02 5.20 8.37
N VAL A 118 -8.45 4.20 7.60
CA VAL A 118 -9.58 3.30 7.95
C VAL A 118 -9.19 2.27 9.00
N THR A 119 -7.89 1.94 9.11
CA THR A 119 -7.34 0.96 10.06
C THR A 119 -7.64 1.27 11.53
N LEU A 120 -8.04 2.50 11.87
CA LEU A 120 -8.34 2.90 13.26
C LEU A 120 -9.80 2.67 13.68
N SER A 121 -10.73 2.44 12.76
CA SER A 121 -12.12 2.11 13.12
C SER A 121 -12.36 0.61 12.96
N LYS A 122 -12.50 -0.11 14.07
CA LYS A 122 -12.76 -1.57 14.13
C LYS A 122 -14.03 -2.07 13.42
N ALA A 123 -14.79 -1.20 12.74
CA ALA A 123 -16.09 -1.50 12.16
C ALA A 123 -16.09 -1.66 10.62
N VAL A 124 -14.95 -1.44 9.94
CA VAL A 124 -14.90 -1.46 8.48
C VAL A 124 -14.16 -2.71 7.98
N GLU A 125 -14.84 -3.53 7.19
CA GLU A 125 -14.25 -4.72 6.58
C GLU A 125 -13.05 -4.32 5.70
N PRO A 126 -11.86 -4.92 5.90
CA PRO A 126 -10.65 -4.49 5.21
C PRO A 126 -10.72 -4.80 3.71
N GLU A 127 -10.04 -3.99 2.89
CA GLU A 127 -10.19 -4.08 1.44
C GLU A 127 -9.81 -5.43 0.84
N TRP A 128 -8.89 -6.17 1.46
CA TRP A 128 -8.49 -7.50 1.00
C TRP A 128 -9.61 -8.55 1.11
N LYS A 129 -10.64 -8.31 1.95
CA LYS A 129 -11.83 -9.17 2.07
C LYS A 129 -13.01 -8.69 1.23
N ARG A 130 -13.00 -7.45 0.74
CA ARG A 130 -14.13 -6.92 -0.03
C ARG A 130 -14.20 -7.58 -1.41
N PRO A 131 -15.39 -8.04 -1.84
CA PRO A 131 -15.54 -8.73 -3.12
C PRO A 131 -15.17 -7.79 -4.27
N GLY A 132 -14.13 -8.21 -5.01
CA GLY A 132 -13.67 -7.61 -6.24
C GLY A 132 -12.85 -8.65 -6.99
N ARG A 133 -12.68 -8.51 -8.30
CA ARG A 133 -11.86 -9.44 -9.11
C ARG A 133 -10.38 -9.25 -8.79
N VAL A 134 -9.94 -9.65 -7.60
CA VAL A 134 -8.53 -9.77 -7.26
C VAL A 134 -8.00 -10.93 -8.13
N ARG A 135 -7.05 -10.64 -9.03
CA ARG A 135 -6.45 -11.70 -9.86
C ARG A 135 -5.87 -12.79 -8.94
N ARG A 136 -6.04 -14.08 -9.28
CA ARG A 136 -5.56 -15.21 -8.46
C ARG A 136 -4.09 -15.09 -8.02
N SER A 137 -3.23 -14.51 -8.85
CA SER A 137 -1.82 -14.23 -8.53
C SER A 137 -1.62 -13.25 -7.37
N THR A 138 -2.57 -12.33 -7.18
CA THR A 138 -2.57 -11.35 -6.08
C THR A 138 -3.19 -11.96 -4.81
N VAL A 139 -4.19 -12.84 -4.95
CA VAL A 139 -4.81 -13.59 -3.83
C VAL A 139 -3.79 -14.46 -3.08
N PHE A 140 -2.85 -15.09 -3.80
CA PHE A 140 -1.80 -15.92 -3.19
C PHE A 140 -0.84 -15.14 -2.28
N LEU A 141 -0.50 -13.90 -2.65
CA LEU A 141 0.37 -13.03 -1.86
C LEU A 141 -0.33 -12.49 -0.62
N THR A 142 -1.64 -12.22 -0.69
CA THR A 142 -2.43 -11.80 0.49
C THR A 142 -2.46 -12.86 1.58
N THR A 143 -2.64 -14.13 1.24
CA THR A 143 -2.73 -15.20 2.26
C THR A 143 -1.39 -15.40 2.98
N GLN A 144 -0.26 -15.33 2.26
CA GLN A 144 1.07 -15.46 2.88
C GLN A 144 1.46 -14.23 3.70
N ASN A 145 1.16 -13.01 3.24
CA ASN A 145 1.49 -11.79 3.99
C ASN A 145 0.56 -11.55 5.18
N ALA A 146 -0.74 -11.87 5.09
CA ALA A 146 -1.65 -11.75 6.22
C ALA A 146 -1.23 -12.67 7.39
N LEU A 147 -0.84 -13.91 7.11
CA LEU A 147 -0.25 -14.83 8.09
C LEU A 147 1.06 -14.28 8.67
N ALA A 148 1.96 -13.74 7.83
CA ALA A 148 3.21 -13.14 8.29
C ALA A 148 3.00 -11.90 9.18
N THR A 149 2.00 -11.08 8.87
CA THR A 149 1.66 -9.89 9.67
C THR A 149 1.01 -10.30 10.99
N GLN A 150 0.19 -11.36 11.01
CA GLN A 150 -0.42 -11.89 12.23
C GLN A 150 0.62 -12.47 13.21
N HIS A 151 1.70 -13.05 12.71
CA HIS A 151 2.85 -13.47 13.52
C HIS A 151 3.77 -12.31 13.94
N SER A 152 3.93 -11.25 13.14
CA SER A 152 4.82 -10.13 13.51
C SER A 152 4.23 -9.22 14.60
N TRP A 153 2.91 -9.14 14.74
CA TRP A 153 2.28 -8.39 15.84
C TRP A 153 2.30 -9.13 17.19
N GLN A 154 2.60 -10.43 17.23
CA GLN A 154 2.78 -11.17 18.49
C GLN A 154 4.14 -10.87 19.14
N CYS A 155 5.14 -10.46 18.37
CA CYS A 155 6.50 -10.18 18.88
C CYS A 155 6.70 -8.77 19.45
N LEU A 156 5.74 -7.85 19.27
CA LEU A 156 5.82 -6.45 19.72
C LEU A 156 4.85 -6.10 20.85
N ALA A 157 4.09 -7.08 21.35
CA ALA A 157 3.38 -6.91 22.61
C ALA A 157 4.40 -6.96 23.76
N PRO A 158 4.44 -5.96 24.67
CA PRO A 158 5.27 -6.07 25.86
C PRO A 158 4.87 -7.33 26.64
N PRO A 159 5.81 -8.03 27.29
CA PRO A 159 5.49 -9.23 28.04
C PRO A 159 4.41 -8.90 29.07
N ARG A 160 3.28 -9.60 28.97
CA ARG A 160 2.22 -9.57 29.97
C ARG A 160 2.88 -9.89 31.31
N GLN A 161 2.91 -8.92 32.23
CA GLN A 161 3.34 -9.20 33.60
C GLN A 161 2.45 -10.33 34.13
N GLN A 162 3.09 -11.46 34.44
CA GLN A 162 2.44 -12.56 35.11
C GLN A 162 2.16 -12.07 36.52
N HIS A 163 0.90 -11.74 36.81
CA HIS A 163 0.46 -11.54 38.18
C HIS A 163 0.44 -12.92 38.82
N ASP A 164 1.46 -13.21 39.61
CA ASP A 164 1.54 -14.44 40.40
C ASP A 164 0.39 -14.42 41.43
N PRO A 165 -0.50 -15.43 41.46
CA PRO A 165 -1.65 -15.43 42.36
C PRO A 165 -1.32 -15.98 43.76
N ASN A 166 -0.03 -16.13 44.11
CA ASN A 166 0.36 -16.77 45.36
C ASN A 166 1.27 -15.89 46.22
N THR A 167 0.76 -14.74 46.64
CA THR A 167 1.24 -14.08 47.87
C THR A 167 0.15 -14.24 48.92
N THR A 168 0.30 -15.30 49.71
CA THR A 168 -0.45 -15.51 50.95
C THR A 168 0.01 -14.45 51.95
N SER A 169 -0.82 -13.44 52.21
CA SER A 169 -0.67 -12.58 53.39
C SER A 169 -1.64 -13.05 54.46
N GLN A 170 -1.09 -13.73 55.48
CA GLN A 170 -1.81 -14.06 56.71
C GLN A 170 -2.17 -12.77 57.48
N PRO A 171 -3.34 -12.70 58.14
CA PRO A 171 -3.61 -11.64 59.09
C PRO A 171 -2.96 -11.97 60.45
N HIS A 172 -1.99 -11.15 60.85
CA HIS A 172 -1.44 -11.15 62.20
C HIS A 172 -2.41 -10.43 63.15
N LEU A 173 -2.88 -11.16 64.17
CA LEU A 173 -3.66 -10.66 65.29
C LEU A 173 -2.89 -9.60 66.11
N SER A 174 -3.58 -8.53 66.51
CA SER A 174 -3.38 -7.81 67.79
C SER A 174 -4.67 -7.04 68.09
N VAL A 175 -5.53 -7.56 68.97
CA VAL A 175 -5.55 -7.39 70.45
C VAL A 175 -6.24 -6.08 70.85
N MET A 176 -7.51 -6.18 71.26
CA MET A 176 -8.07 -5.76 72.56
C MET A 176 -9.58 -6.01 72.58
#